data_AF-A0A438DX15-F1
#
_entry.id   AF-A0A438DX15-F1
#
_cell.length_a   1.000
_cell.length_b   1.000
_cell.length_c   1.000
_cell.angle_alpha   90.00
_cell.angle_beta   90.00
_cell.angle_gamma   90.00
#
_symmetry.space_group_name_H-M   'P 1'
#
loop_
_entity.id
_entity.type
_entity.pdbx_description
1 polymer ?
#
loop_
_entity_poly.entity_id
_entity_poly.type
_entity_poly.pdbx_seq_one_letter_code
_entity_poly.pdbx_strand_id
1 'polypeptide(L)'
;MASESGTMGRDPCWKYCTPMEGNKNGTICNYCGLAIKSGGITRFKFHLSHTDPNSNTKKCPNVPPEVKQEIRRLIEQRNKAKAKKAVDIEEIRAELRDTMGRRHRHLIDEDDEENLGGDGGGGGGGGGGGDDDDDDGDDDVYMYPADMHPEERHAYREAVRASKAAEWNRQQQEHFIKGKKKQV
;
A
#
# COMPACT_ATOMS: atom_id res chain seq x y z
N MET A 1 -9.06 0.37 -34.83
CA MET A 1 -7.87 1.08 -34.34
C MET A 1 -7.88 0.93 -32.83
N ALA A 2 -6.92 0.22 -32.25
CA ALA A 2 -6.93 -0.10 -30.82
C ALA A 2 -6.64 1.17 -30.01
N SER A 3 -7.51 1.46 -29.04
CA SER A 3 -7.42 2.60 -28.15
C SER A 3 -6.23 2.43 -27.20
N GLU A 4 -5.26 3.32 -27.31
CA GLU A 4 -4.13 3.47 -26.38
C GLU A 4 -4.63 4.12 -25.08
N SER A 5 -5.41 3.38 -24.30
CA SER A 5 -5.83 3.83 -22.96
C SER A 5 -4.68 3.64 -21.98
N GLY A 6 -3.99 4.76 -21.71
CA GLY A 6 -3.18 5.08 -20.53
C GLY A 6 -2.56 3.92 -19.74
N THR A 7 -1.28 3.65 -19.98
CA THR A 7 -0.45 2.75 -19.16
C THR A 7 -0.02 3.35 -17.80
N MET A 8 -0.59 4.48 -17.39
CA MET A 8 -0.28 5.13 -16.10
C MET A 8 -0.94 4.31 -14.98
N GLY A 9 -0.18 3.41 -14.35
CA GLY A 9 -0.65 2.53 -13.26
C GLY A 9 -0.36 1.05 -13.48
N ARG A 10 0.07 0.65 -14.68
CA ARG A 10 0.46 -0.75 -14.91
C ARG A 10 1.92 -0.96 -14.53
N ASP A 11 2.19 -1.96 -13.70
CA ASP A 11 3.55 -2.25 -13.25
C ASP A 11 4.55 -2.37 -14.43
N PRO A 12 5.69 -1.67 -14.39
CA PRO A 12 6.62 -1.66 -15.52
C PRO A 12 7.20 -3.04 -15.83
N CYS A 13 7.14 -4.01 -14.92
CA CYS A 13 7.64 -5.37 -15.15
C CYS A 13 6.78 -6.17 -16.13
N TRP A 14 5.54 -5.73 -16.42
CA TRP A 14 4.69 -6.35 -17.43
C TRP A 14 5.33 -6.35 -18.83
N LYS A 15 6.33 -5.48 -19.11
CA LYS A 15 7.11 -5.52 -20.35
C LYS A 15 7.93 -6.80 -20.53
N TYR A 16 8.21 -7.54 -19.45
CA TYR A 16 9.09 -8.71 -19.44
C TYR A 16 8.36 -10.05 -19.31
N CYS A 17 7.02 -10.04 -19.20
CA CYS A 17 6.22 -11.25 -19.15
C CYS A 17 4.95 -11.12 -19.99
N THR A 18 4.41 -12.26 -20.39
CA THR A 18 3.10 -12.35 -21.02
C THR A 18 2.08 -12.92 -20.02
N PRO A 19 0.87 -12.36 -19.88
CA PRO A 19 -0.16 -12.96 -19.03
C PRO A 19 -0.56 -14.34 -19.58
N MET A 20 -0.88 -15.28 -18.68
CA MET A 20 -1.34 -16.61 -19.05
C MET A 20 -2.83 -16.58 -19.43
N GLU A 21 -3.17 -17.21 -20.55
CA GLU A 21 -4.57 -17.34 -20.98
C GLU A 21 -5.39 -18.13 -19.96
N GLY A 22 -6.56 -17.60 -19.59
CA GLY A 22 -7.44 -18.20 -18.58
C GLY A 22 -6.99 -18.03 -17.12
N ASN A 23 -5.86 -17.38 -16.84
CA ASN A 23 -5.40 -17.14 -15.48
C ASN A 23 -4.79 -15.74 -15.31
N LYS A 24 -5.57 -14.82 -14.71
CA LYS A 24 -5.16 -13.42 -14.48
C LYS A 24 -3.91 -13.29 -13.59
N ASN A 25 -3.68 -14.25 -12.69
CA ASN A 25 -2.52 -14.27 -11.79
C ASN A 25 -1.33 -15.05 -12.36
N GLY A 26 -1.46 -15.60 -13.59
CA GLY A 26 -0.43 -16.37 -14.26
C GLY A 26 0.41 -15.50 -15.19
N THR A 27 1.73 -15.69 -15.15
CA THR A 27 2.69 -14.97 -16.01
C THR A 27 3.67 -15.93 -16.66
N ILE A 28 4.01 -15.70 -17.92
CA ILE A 28 5.04 -16.43 -18.66
C ILE A 28 6.23 -15.50 -18.84
N CYS A 29 7.41 -15.93 -18.38
CA CYS A 29 8.64 -15.16 -18.49
C CYS A 29 9.14 -15.10 -19.95
N ASN A 30 9.36 -13.90 -20.49
CA ASN A 30 9.83 -13.73 -21.86
C ASN A 30 11.32 -14.14 -22.05
N TYR A 31 12.09 -14.28 -20.97
CA TYR A 31 13.53 -14.65 -21.04
C TYR A 31 13.80 -16.15 -20.97
N CYS A 32 13.07 -16.89 -20.12
CA CYS A 32 13.30 -18.32 -19.91
C CYS A 32 12.07 -19.20 -20.17
N GLY A 33 10.94 -18.60 -20.57
CA GLY A 33 9.69 -19.33 -20.83
C GLY A 33 9.02 -19.91 -19.58
N LEU A 34 9.55 -19.62 -18.38
CA LEU A 34 8.97 -20.15 -17.14
C LEU A 34 7.55 -19.62 -16.96
N ALA A 35 6.60 -20.54 -16.89
CA ALA A 35 5.22 -20.29 -16.54
C ALA A 35 5.04 -20.28 -15.00
N ILE A 36 4.82 -19.10 -14.45
CA ILE A 36 4.46 -18.90 -13.04
C ILE A 36 2.93 -18.86 -12.97
N LYS A 37 2.32 -19.88 -12.37
CA LYS A 37 0.86 -20.08 -12.39
C LYS A 37 0.09 -19.28 -11.32
N SER A 38 0.78 -18.67 -10.35
CA SER A 38 0.14 -17.94 -9.24
C SER A 38 1.08 -16.89 -8.66
N GLY A 39 0.53 -15.98 -7.84
CA GLY A 39 1.29 -14.91 -7.19
C GLY A 39 1.62 -13.71 -8.08
N GLY A 40 1.05 -13.67 -9.29
CA GLY A 40 1.00 -12.51 -10.17
C GLY A 40 2.36 -11.91 -10.51
N ILE A 41 2.36 -10.61 -10.78
CA ILE A 41 3.57 -9.85 -11.14
C ILE A 41 4.60 -9.84 -9.99
N THR A 42 4.16 -9.99 -8.73
CA THR A 42 5.05 -10.00 -7.57
C THR A 42 6.00 -11.20 -7.60
N ARG A 43 5.50 -12.42 -7.83
CA ARG A 43 6.40 -13.59 -7.98
C ARG A 43 7.26 -13.46 -9.23
N PHE A 44 6.73 -12.90 -10.32
CA PHE A 44 7.53 -12.65 -11.50
C PHE A 44 8.70 -11.66 -11.25
N LYS A 45 8.48 -10.60 -10.48
CA LYS A 45 9.55 -9.68 -10.05
C LYS A 45 10.67 -10.41 -9.30
N PHE A 46 10.34 -11.32 -8.39
CA PHE A 46 11.34 -12.12 -7.67
C PHE A 46 12.11 -13.08 -8.57
N HIS A 47 11.43 -13.65 -9.58
CA HIS A 47 12.05 -14.48 -10.60
C HIS A 47 13.13 -13.72 -11.39
N LEU A 48 12.88 -12.46 -11.74
CA LEU A 48 13.85 -11.61 -12.45
C LEU A 48 14.95 -11.05 -11.53
N SER A 49 14.58 -10.57 -10.34
CA SER A 49 15.52 -9.90 -9.43
C SER A 49 16.44 -10.88 -8.69
N HIS A 50 16.04 -12.14 -8.58
CA HIS A 50 16.68 -13.17 -7.75
C HIS A 50 16.70 -12.79 -6.26
N THR A 51 15.73 -12.01 -5.81
CA THR A 51 15.59 -11.54 -4.43
C THR A 51 14.23 -11.98 -3.86
N ASP A 52 13.96 -13.28 -3.90
CA ASP A 52 12.79 -13.85 -3.24
C ASP A 52 13.09 -14.02 -1.74
N PRO A 53 12.34 -13.36 -0.83
CA PRO A 53 12.60 -13.46 0.60
C PRO A 53 12.36 -14.87 1.16
N ASN A 54 11.50 -15.65 0.52
CA ASN A 54 11.12 -17.00 0.95
C ASN A 54 11.84 -18.09 0.13
N SER A 55 12.71 -17.71 -0.81
CA SER A 55 13.32 -18.58 -1.82
C SER A 55 12.34 -19.51 -2.56
N ASN A 56 11.04 -19.18 -2.62
CA ASN A 56 10.01 -20.02 -3.20
C ASN A 56 9.88 -19.85 -4.72
N THR A 57 10.51 -18.80 -5.26
CA THR A 57 10.49 -18.48 -6.68
C THR A 57 11.78 -18.94 -7.37
N LYS A 58 11.64 -19.72 -8.46
CA LYS A 58 12.78 -20.12 -9.30
C LYS A 58 13.44 -18.87 -9.89
N LYS A 59 14.78 -18.80 -9.88
CA LYS A 59 15.54 -17.68 -10.45
C LYS A 59 15.64 -17.80 -11.98
N CYS A 60 15.49 -16.69 -12.71
CA CYS A 60 15.67 -16.68 -14.16
C CYS A 60 17.15 -16.88 -14.54
N PRO A 61 17.51 -17.89 -15.34
CA PRO A 61 18.89 -18.06 -15.81
C PRO A 61 19.27 -17.05 -16.91
N ASN A 62 18.29 -16.53 -17.67
CA ASN A 62 18.50 -15.77 -18.90
C ASN A 62 18.25 -14.26 -18.75
N VAL A 63 18.04 -13.76 -17.52
CA VAL A 63 17.76 -12.33 -17.31
C VAL A 63 19.03 -11.50 -17.53
N PRO A 64 18.99 -10.45 -18.37
CA PRO A 64 20.10 -9.53 -18.51
C PRO A 64 20.43 -8.83 -17.18
N PRO A 65 21.72 -8.60 -16.86
CA PRO A 65 22.12 -8.00 -15.58
C PRO A 65 21.54 -6.59 -15.37
N GLU A 66 21.36 -5.82 -16.44
CA GLU A 66 20.76 -4.48 -16.41
C GLU A 66 19.30 -4.55 -15.96
N VAL A 67 18.53 -5.46 -16.56
CA VAL A 67 17.13 -5.70 -16.22
C VAL A 67 17.02 -6.21 -14.80
N LYS A 68 17.86 -7.17 -14.40
CA LYS A 68 17.89 -7.67 -13.02
C LYS A 68 18.09 -6.54 -12.00
N GLN A 69 19.00 -5.61 -12.27
CA GLN A 69 19.25 -4.46 -11.39
C GLN A 69 18.09 -3.47 -11.40
N GLU A 70 17.49 -3.20 -12.57
CA GLU A 70 16.30 -2.34 -12.69
C GLU A 70 15.16 -2.87 -11.80
N ILE A 71 14.85 -4.16 -11.91
CA ILE A 71 13.77 -4.79 -11.11
C ILE A 71 14.08 -4.74 -9.62
N ARG A 72 15.34 -4.95 -9.21
CA ARG A 72 15.76 -4.82 -7.80
C ARG A 72 15.48 -3.42 -7.27
N ARG A 73 15.88 -2.38 -8.01
CA ARG A 73 15.65 -0.98 -7.63
C ARG A 73 14.17 -0.68 -7.49
N LEU A 74 13.32 -1.18 -8.38
CA LEU A 74 11.87 -1.00 -8.29
C LEU A 74 11.29 -1.63 -7.02
N ILE A 75 11.69 -2.86 -6.69
CA ILE A 75 11.26 -3.54 -5.45
C ILE A 75 11.72 -2.74 -4.23
N GLU A 76 12.98 -2.31 -4.20
CA GLU A 76 13.56 -1.54 -3.09
C GLU A 76 12.88 -0.19 -2.90
N GLN A 77 12.65 0.56 -3.98
CA GLN A 77 11.95 1.85 -3.93
C GLN A 77 10.53 1.69 -3.38
N ARG A 78 9.81 0.66 -3.84
CA ARG A 78 8.47 0.35 -3.32
C ARG A 78 8.51 -0.03 -1.84
N ASN A 79 9.48 -0.83 -1.41
CA ASN A 79 9.62 -1.19 0.00
C ASN A 79 9.98 0.02 0.87
N LYS A 80 10.82 0.93 0.37
CA LYS A 80 11.13 2.20 1.03
C LYS A 80 9.91 3.10 1.13
N ALA A 81 9.11 3.20 0.08
CA ALA A 81 7.86 3.95 0.10
C ALA A 81 6.87 3.37 1.12
N LYS A 82 6.71 2.04 1.16
CA LYS A 82 5.90 1.35 2.18
C LYS A 82 6.40 1.61 3.61
N ALA A 83 7.71 1.56 3.83
CA ALA A 83 8.30 1.86 5.13
C ALA A 83 8.08 3.33 5.55
N LYS A 84 8.24 4.30 4.62
CA LYS A 84 7.93 5.70 4.91
C LYS A 84 6.46 5.88 5.28
N LYS A 85 5.52 5.31 4.50
CA LYS A 85 4.09 5.37 4.81
C LYS A 85 3.79 4.82 6.20
N ALA A 86 4.43 3.72 6.61
CA ALA A 86 4.27 3.15 7.95
C ALA A 86 4.77 4.10 9.06
N VAL A 87 5.88 4.79 8.84
CA VAL A 87 6.40 5.80 9.78
C VAL A 87 5.46 7.00 9.87
N ASP A 88 5.02 7.54 8.73
CA ASP A 88 4.09 8.68 8.68
C ASP A 88 2.77 8.34 9.42
N ILE A 89 2.29 7.11 9.27
CA ILE A 89 1.10 6.60 9.99
C ILE A 89 1.32 6.61 11.51
N GLU A 90 2.47 6.11 11.98
CA GLU A 90 2.78 6.07 13.41
C GLU A 90 3.00 7.48 14.00
N GLU A 91 3.55 8.40 13.22
CA GLU A 91 3.69 9.81 13.61
C GLU A 91 2.32 10.47 13.83
N ILE A 92 1.39 10.32 12.87
CA ILE A 92 0.01 10.80 13.02
C ILE A 92 -0.67 10.17 14.25
N ARG A 93 -0.44 8.88 14.50
CA ARG A 93 -0.97 8.21 15.71
C ARG A 93 -0.38 8.78 17.00
N ALA A 94 0.90 9.10 17.03
CA ALA A 94 1.55 9.70 18.19
C ALA A 94 0.97 11.10 18.49
N GLU A 95 0.81 11.95 17.47
CA GLU A 95 0.20 13.27 17.62
C GLU A 95 -1.23 13.21 18.18
N LEU A 96 -2.03 12.23 17.73
CA LEU A 96 -3.39 12.04 18.23
C LEU A 96 -3.42 11.59 19.70
N ARG A 97 -2.50 10.72 20.13
CA ARG A 97 -2.38 10.33 21.54
C ARG A 97 -2.07 11.52 22.44
N ASP A 98 -1.18 12.41 22.02
CA ASP A 98 -0.79 13.59 22.80
C ASP A 98 -1.92 14.63 22.90
N THR A 99 -2.77 14.73 21.88
CA THR A 99 -3.90 15.68 21.85
C THR A 99 -5.14 15.17 22.60
N MET A 100 -5.39 13.86 22.63
CA MET A 100 -6.51 13.26 23.36
C MET A 100 -6.18 12.90 24.82
N GLY A 101 -4.92 12.60 25.14
CA GLY A 101 -4.45 12.36 26.51
C GLY A 101 -4.55 13.56 27.46
N ARG A 102 -4.80 14.77 26.95
CA ARG A 102 -5.11 15.96 27.77
C ARG A 102 -6.57 16.09 28.17
N ARG A 103 -7.50 15.38 27.52
CA ARG A 103 -8.95 15.56 27.73
C ARG A 103 -9.64 14.44 28.51
N HIS A 104 -8.90 13.47 29.03
CA HIS A 104 -9.46 12.45 29.93
C HIS A 104 -8.77 12.42 31.30
N ARG A 105 -8.75 13.57 31.98
CA ARG A 105 -8.85 13.58 33.45
C ARG A 105 -10.26 14.01 33.81
N HIS A 106 -11.24 13.15 33.53
CA HIS A 106 -12.52 13.22 34.22
C HIS A 106 -12.40 12.35 35.46
N LEU A 107 -12.72 12.94 36.60
CA LEU A 107 -12.61 12.36 37.93
C LEU A 107 -13.36 11.03 37.94
N ILE A 108 -12.72 9.99 38.47
CA ILE A 108 -13.47 8.85 39.01
C ILE A 108 -14.08 9.42 40.28
N ASP A 109 -15.29 9.96 40.19
CA ASP A 109 -16.14 10.01 41.37
C ASP A 109 -16.73 8.60 41.51
N GLU A 110 -16.41 7.98 42.64
CA GLU A 110 -16.96 6.71 43.09
C GLU A 110 -18.48 6.86 43.34
N ASP A 111 -19.22 5.74 43.21
CA ASP A 111 -20.68 5.55 43.42
C ASP A 111 -21.61 5.78 42.22
N ASP A 112 -21.95 4.72 41.48
CA ASP A 112 -23.20 3.97 41.68
C ASP A 112 -23.29 2.77 40.70
N GLU A 113 -23.68 1.63 41.25
CA GLU A 113 -23.91 0.36 40.54
C GLU A 113 -25.20 0.41 39.67
N GLU A 114 -25.51 -0.70 38.98
CA GLU A 114 -26.81 -1.11 38.42
C GLU A 114 -26.88 -1.21 36.86
N ASN A 115 -26.38 -2.35 36.35
CA ASN A 115 -26.99 -3.25 35.35
C ASN A 115 -27.94 -2.68 34.28
N LEU A 116 -27.61 -2.81 32.98
CA LEU A 116 -28.55 -3.27 31.93
C LEU A 116 -27.79 -3.93 30.76
N GLY A 117 -28.13 -5.19 30.47
CA GLY A 117 -27.53 -6.01 29.41
C GLY A 117 -28.03 -5.72 27.99
N GLY A 118 -27.39 -6.37 27.02
CA GLY A 118 -27.76 -6.32 25.61
C GLY A 118 -27.07 -7.40 24.79
N ASP A 119 -27.71 -8.57 24.74
CA ASP A 119 -27.54 -9.63 23.75
C ASP A 119 -27.92 -9.10 22.34
N GLY A 120 -27.15 -9.47 21.31
CA GLY A 120 -27.42 -9.05 19.94
C GLY A 120 -26.42 -9.64 18.93
N GLY A 121 -26.66 -10.88 18.54
CA GLY A 121 -25.86 -11.62 17.56
C GLY A 121 -26.08 -11.25 16.09
N GLY A 122 -25.29 -11.90 15.23
CA GLY A 122 -25.38 -11.90 13.76
C GLY A 122 -23.99 -11.69 13.15
N GLY A 123 -23.34 -12.61 12.43
CA GLY A 123 -23.83 -13.73 11.62
C GLY A 123 -23.49 -13.45 10.14
N GLY A 124 -22.65 -14.29 9.53
CA GLY A 124 -22.35 -14.31 8.08
C GLY A 124 -21.00 -13.66 7.75
N GLY A 125 -19.99 -14.34 7.20
CA GLY A 125 -20.03 -15.42 6.22
C GLY A 125 -19.86 -14.82 4.82
N GLY A 126 -18.69 -15.01 4.21
CA GLY A 126 -18.45 -14.57 2.84
C GLY A 126 -16.97 -14.59 2.48
N GLY A 127 -16.48 -15.74 2.04
CA GLY A 127 -15.22 -15.79 1.32
C GLY A 127 -15.40 -15.31 -0.12
N GLY A 128 -14.30 -14.88 -0.73
CA GLY A 128 -14.22 -14.73 -2.18
C GLY A 128 -13.45 -13.48 -2.59
N GLY A 129 -12.38 -13.68 -3.36
CA GLY A 129 -11.74 -12.63 -4.15
C GLY A 129 -10.41 -12.16 -3.61
N GLY A 130 -9.34 -12.90 -3.94
CA GLY A 130 -8.01 -12.29 -3.98
C GLY A 130 -7.96 -11.32 -5.15
N ASP A 131 -8.24 -10.06 -4.89
CA ASP A 131 -8.01 -8.96 -5.80
C ASP A 131 -6.56 -8.50 -5.63
N ASP A 132 -5.63 -9.35 -6.11
CA ASP A 132 -4.26 -8.92 -6.44
C ASP A 132 -4.27 -8.16 -7.79
N ASP A 133 -5.18 -7.20 -7.91
CA ASP A 133 -5.04 -6.13 -8.89
C ASP A 133 -4.18 -5.07 -8.19
N ASP A 134 -3.13 -4.60 -8.86
CA ASP A 134 -2.26 -3.51 -8.41
C ASP A 134 -3.10 -2.21 -8.28
N ASP A 135 -4.00 -2.16 -7.30
CA ASP A 135 -4.78 -0.99 -6.95
C ASP A 135 -3.86 -0.07 -6.16
N ASP A 136 -3.30 0.91 -6.87
CA ASP A 136 -2.76 2.15 -6.32
C ASP A 136 -3.89 3.00 -5.67
N GLY A 137 -4.84 2.35 -5.00
CA GLY A 137 -5.81 2.96 -4.11
C GLY A 137 -5.06 3.44 -2.89
N ASP A 138 -4.70 4.72 -2.86
CA ASP A 138 -4.15 5.38 -1.67
C ASP A 138 -5.17 5.47 -0.49
N ASP A 139 -6.25 4.67 -0.52
CA ASP A 139 -7.43 4.74 0.35
C ASP A 139 -7.64 3.49 1.24
N ASP A 140 -7.07 2.32 0.92
CA ASP A 140 -7.28 1.08 1.69
C ASP A 140 -6.18 0.80 2.74
N VAL A 141 -5.01 1.44 2.64
CA VAL A 141 -3.92 1.37 3.65
C VAL A 141 -4.08 2.44 4.75
N TYR A 142 -5.30 2.79 5.09
CA TYR A 142 -5.59 3.47 6.36
C TYR A 142 -6.65 2.69 7.14
N MET A 143 -6.50 1.36 7.13
CA MET A 143 -7.26 0.48 8.01
C MET A 143 -7.02 0.88 9.47
N TYR A 144 -8.13 1.13 10.16
CA TYR A 144 -8.18 1.43 11.58
C TYR A 144 -7.58 0.29 12.39
N PRO A 145 -6.72 0.59 13.39
CA PRO A 145 -6.44 -0.36 14.45
C PRO A 145 -7.76 -0.88 15.04
N ALA A 146 -7.84 -2.19 15.28
CA ALA A 146 -9.08 -2.85 15.73
C ALA A 146 -9.57 -2.32 17.09
N ASP A 147 -8.66 -1.74 17.86
CA ASP A 147 -8.82 -1.15 19.19
C ASP A 147 -9.15 0.36 19.17
N MET A 148 -9.17 1.02 18.01
CA MET A 148 -9.44 2.47 17.94
C MET A 148 -10.94 2.78 18.10
N HIS A 149 -11.28 3.62 19.08
CA HIS A 149 -12.66 4.03 19.39
C HIS A 149 -13.29 4.80 18.21
N PRO A 150 -14.57 4.60 17.87
CA PRO A 150 -15.20 5.18 16.67
C PRO A 150 -15.06 6.71 16.50
N GLU A 151 -14.97 7.47 17.59
CA GLU A 151 -14.76 8.92 17.55
C GLU A 151 -13.30 9.31 17.23
N GLU A 152 -12.33 8.53 17.74
CA GLU A 152 -10.90 8.69 17.41
C GLU A 152 -10.63 8.35 15.94
N ARG A 153 -11.45 7.45 15.37
CA ARG A 153 -11.37 7.09 13.96
C ARG A 153 -11.58 8.30 13.06
N HIS A 154 -12.56 9.15 13.35
CA HIS A 154 -12.84 10.35 12.55
C HIS A 154 -11.66 11.33 12.60
N ALA A 155 -11.11 11.59 13.79
CA ALA A 155 -9.95 12.47 13.95
C ALA A 155 -8.72 11.95 13.19
N TYR A 156 -8.49 10.64 13.19
CA TYR A 156 -7.43 10.01 12.41
C TYR A 156 -7.64 10.16 10.90
N ARG A 157 -8.85 9.90 10.39
CA ARG A 157 -9.19 10.08 8.96
C ARG A 157 -8.92 11.52 8.50
N GLU A 158 -9.32 12.49 9.30
CA GLU A 158 -9.13 13.91 9.00
C GLU A 158 -7.65 14.34 9.09
N ALA A 159 -6.90 13.86 10.09
CA ALA A 159 -5.46 14.14 10.22
C ALA A 159 -4.67 13.60 9.02
N VAL A 160 -5.04 12.43 8.52
CA VAL A 160 -4.44 11.81 7.33
C VAL A 160 -4.72 12.61 6.07
N ARG A 161 -5.99 13.03 5.87
CA ARG A 161 -6.36 13.91 4.75
C ARG A 161 -5.61 15.24 4.81
N ALA A 162 -5.53 15.84 5.99
CA ALA A 162 -4.80 17.09 6.21
C ALA A 162 -3.30 16.94 5.93
N SER A 163 -2.68 15.83 6.37
CA SER A 163 -1.27 15.52 6.10
C SER A 163 -1.00 15.36 4.60
N LYS A 164 -1.83 14.59 3.88
CA LYS A 164 -1.74 14.44 2.41
C LYS A 164 -1.93 15.78 1.68
N ALA A 165 -2.88 16.60 2.12
CA ALA A 165 -3.10 17.94 1.55
C ALA A 165 -1.90 18.88 1.80
N ALA A 166 -1.28 18.79 2.98
CA ALA A 166 -0.07 19.55 3.31
C ALA A 166 1.13 19.09 2.48
N GLU A 167 1.32 17.78 2.29
CA GLU A 167 2.35 17.23 1.39
C GLU A 167 2.16 17.69 -0.05
N TRP A 168 0.93 17.65 -0.57
CA TRP A 168 0.60 18.14 -1.91
C TRP A 168 0.95 19.62 -2.08
N ASN A 169 0.58 20.47 -1.11
CA ASN A 169 0.88 21.89 -1.13
C ASN A 169 2.39 22.17 -1.10
N ARG A 170 3.16 21.44 -0.27
CA ARG A 170 4.63 21.53 -0.24
C ARG A 170 5.26 21.18 -1.60
N GLN A 171 4.82 20.09 -2.23
CA GLN A 171 5.33 19.67 -3.53
C GLN A 171 5.05 20.71 -4.63
N GLN A 172 3.85 21.30 -4.63
CA GLN A 172 3.49 22.37 -5.57
C GLN A 172 4.37 23.62 -5.37
N GLN A 173 4.61 24.02 -4.12
CA GLN A 173 5.50 25.14 -3.81
C GLN A 173 6.94 24.88 -4.27
N GLU A 174 7.48 23.68 -4.03
CA GLU A 174 8.81 23.32 -4.52
C GLU A 174 8.89 23.35 -6.05
N HIS A 175 7.87 22.82 -6.73
CA HIS A 175 7.81 22.79 -8.19
C HIS A 175 7.73 24.20 -8.77
N PHE A 176 6.95 25.07 -8.15
CA PHE A 176 6.87 26.50 -8.47
C PHE A 176 8.21 27.22 -8.26
N ILE A 177 8.90 26.96 -7.14
CA ILE A 177 10.22 27.54 -6.83
C ILE A 177 11.30 27.05 -7.81
N LYS A 178 11.33 25.74 -8.12
CA LYS A 178 12.25 25.14 -9.11
C LYS A 178 11.99 25.69 -10.52
N GLY A 179 10.74 25.94 -10.88
CA GLY A 179 10.37 26.58 -12.15
C GLY A 179 10.86 28.02 -12.28
N LYS A 180 10.84 28.81 -11.19
CA LYS A 180 11.39 30.18 -11.17
C LYS A 180 12.92 30.23 -11.29
N LYS A 181 13.64 29.22 -10.78
CA LYS A 181 15.11 29.13 -10.87
C LYS A 181 15.65 28.75 -12.25
N LYS A 182 14.78 28.25 -13.16
CA LYS A 182 15.17 27.84 -14.52
C LYS A 182 14.97 28.93 -15.57
N GLN A 183 14.52 30.11 -15.15
CA GLN A 183 14.21 31.25 -16.01
C GLN A 183 15.19 32.44 -15.85
N VAL A 184 16.32 32.23 -15.16
CA VAL A 184 17.44 33.16 -15.03
C VAL A 184 18.69 32.47 -15.56
#